data_AF-A0A3N5RKN9-F1
#
_entry.id   AF-A0A3N5RKN9-F1
#
_cell.length_a   1.000
_cell.length_b   1.000
_cell.length_c   1.000
_cell.angle_alpha   90.00
_cell.angle_beta   90.00
_cell.angle_gamma   90.00
#
_symmetry.space_group_name_H-M   'P 1'
#
loop_
_entity.id
_entity.type
_entity.pdbx_description
1 polymer ?
#
loop_
_entity_poly.entity_id
_entity_poly.type
_entity_poly.pdbx_seq_one_letter_code
_entity_poly.pdbx_strand_id
1 'polypeptide(L)'
;MYDREELEKLKKTFEEWEKSTLQQSTARLPERKKEFITTSSEPVNRIYTPLDVAGLDYENDLGMPGEYPYTRGVHPTLHRSRLWTMRMFAGFGTAEETNKRFRYLLDQGQTGLSIAFDLPTLMGYDTDAPQSLGEFGVCGVAVSSLKDMELLLKDIPLDKVSTSMTINSPAAIIWAMYIAAAQKQGVRLDQLRGTTQNDILKEYIAQKEYIFPPEPSMGLVVDTIEYGTNEVPQWNTISISGYHIREAGSTAAQELAFTLSDGLEYVRWSIERGLDVDQFAPRLSFFFNAHNDFFEEIAKYRAARRIWAREMRETFGAKNERSWLMRFHTQTAGVSLTAQQPENNIVRVAIQALAAVLGGTQSLHTNSMDEALALPSEHAVTIALRTQQILAEESGVANTIDPLGGSFFVEAQTNRIEAQAYDYFRRIEDLGGVLPAIDRGFFQSEISDAAYRYQREIDNGLRKIVGVNAHQDKKGITIPILEMDPKGYKRQVDRLEELRTTRDSGRVGQCLDRLRIACEGSENVMPHLLEAVHSYATLGEIVSVMKEVFGVYEEPTWV
;
A
#
# COMPACT_ATOMS: atom_id res chain seq x y z
N MET A 1 -26.04 11.11 -21.40
CA MET A 1 -26.80 9.87 -21.09
C MET A 1 -28.29 10.11 -20.89
N TYR A 2 -28.70 11.19 -20.23
CA TYR A 2 -30.11 11.46 -19.92
C TYR A 2 -30.69 12.57 -20.79
N ASP A 3 -31.96 12.44 -21.16
CA ASP A 3 -32.70 13.48 -21.86
C ASP A 3 -33.00 14.67 -20.94
N ARG A 4 -32.85 15.89 -21.46
CA ARG A 4 -32.98 17.11 -20.67
C ARG A 4 -34.42 17.33 -20.16
N GLU A 5 -35.43 17.00 -20.96
CA GLU A 5 -36.82 17.14 -20.54
C GLU A 5 -37.17 16.13 -19.45
N GLU A 6 -36.67 14.90 -19.56
CA GLU A 6 -36.82 13.88 -18.52
C GLU A 6 -36.10 14.25 -17.21
N LEU A 7 -34.91 14.86 -17.27
CA LEU A 7 -34.23 15.37 -16.07
C LEU A 7 -35.02 16.51 -15.41
N GLU A 8 -35.57 17.45 -16.17
CA GLU A 8 -36.42 18.52 -15.60
C GLU A 8 -37.70 17.98 -14.97
N LYS A 9 -38.31 16.96 -15.59
CA LYS A 9 -39.47 16.27 -15.02
C LYS A 9 -39.12 15.51 -13.73
N LEU A 10 -37.97 14.83 -13.72
CA LEU A 10 -37.46 14.14 -12.53
C LEU A 10 -37.19 15.14 -11.41
N LYS A 11 -36.62 16.29 -11.71
CA LYS A 11 -36.38 17.36 -10.74
C LYS A 11 -37.67 17.83 -10.07
N LYS A 12 -38.73 18.08 -10.86
CA LYS A 12 -40.06 18.42 -10.30
C LYS A 12 -40.61 17.30 -9.43
N THR A 13 -40.50 16.06 -9.88
CA THR A 13 -40.95 14.87 -9.12
C THR A 13 -40.20 14.75 -7.79
N PHE A 14 -38.90 15.03 -7.79
CA PHE A 14 -38.06 15.01 -6.60
C PHE A 14 -38.47 16.12 -5.61
N GLU A 15 -38.63 17.36 -6.08
CA GLU A 15 -39.10 18.48 -5.25
C GLU A 15 -40.50 18.22 -4.66
N GLU A 16 -41.39 17.58 -5.41
CA GLU A 16 -42.71 17.16 -4.92
C GLU A 16 -42.60 16.09 -3.85
N TRP A 17 -41.74 15.08 -4.02
CA TRP A 17 -41.48 14.06 -3.03
C TRP A 17 -40.92 14.65 -1.72
N GLU A 18 -40.00 15.61 -1.82
CA GLU A 18 -39.43 16.31 -0.65
C GLU A 18 -40.51 17.04 0.15
N LYS A 19 -41.39 17.78 -0.55
CA LYS A 19 -42.48 18.56 0.06
C LYS A 19 -43.69 17.72 0.50
N SER A 20 -43.76 16.45 0.13
CA SER A 20 -44.87 15.56 0.46
C SER A 20 -44.42 14.39 1.30
N THR A 21 -44.05 13.28 0.66
CA THR A 21 -43.75 11.99 1.27
C THR A 21 -42.63 12.10 2.31
N LEU A 22 -41.53 12.77 1.96
CA LEU A 22 -40.40 12.94 2.87
C LEU A 22 -40.76 13.82 4.06
N GLN A 23 -41.39 14.97 3.83
CA GLN A 23 -41.78 15.89 4.90
C GLN A 23 -42.73 15.20 5.89
N GLN A 24 -43.74 14.47 5.40
CA GLN A 24 -44.66 13.71 6.24
C GLN A 24 -43.93 12.62 7.05
N SER A 25 -43.02 11.89 6.41
CA SER A 25 -42.24 10.83 7.06
C SER A 25 -41.34 11.39 8.16
N THR A 26 -40.59 12.45 7.87
CA THR A 26 -39.61 13.05 8.80
C THR A 26 -40.28 13.84 9.94
N ALA A 27 -41.48 14.40 9.71
CA ALA A 27 -42.29 14.98 10.78
C ALA A 27 -42.76 13.93 11.81
N ARG A 28 -43.06 12.71 11.35
CA ARG A 28 -43.46 11.60 12.22
C ARG A 28 -42.27 10.91 12.88
N LEU A 29 -41.22 10.65 12.09
CA LEU A 29 -40.02 9.96 12.53
C LEU A 29 -38.80 10.69 11.94
N PRO A 30 -38.20 11.62 12.69
CA PRO A 30 -37.01 12.33 12.26
C PRO A 30 -35.85 11.36 12.00
N GLU A 31 -34.96 11.76 11.11
CA GLU A 31 -33.73 11.00 10.86
C GLU A 31 -32.83 11.00 12.10
N ARG A 32 -32.00 9.96 12.20
CA ARG A 32 -31.15 9.70 13.38
C ARG A 32 -30.08 10.78 13.60
N LYS A 33 -29.73 11.53 12.55
CA LYS A 33 -28.71 12.58 12.55
C LYS A 33 -29.21 13.74 11.69
N LYS A 34 -28.75 14.95 12.01
CA LYS A 34 -28.97 16.13 11.15
C LYS A 34 -28.20 16.04 9.84
N GLU A 35 -27.02 15.43 9.90
CA GLU A 35 -26.12 15.25 8.77
C GLU A 35 -25.56 13.82 8.81
N PHE A 36 -25.49 13.20 7.64
CA PHE A 36 -24.85 11.91 7.45
C PHE A 36 -23.53 12.16 6.73
N ILE A 37 -22.46 11.62 7.28
CA ILE A 37 -21.10 11.83 6.79
C ILE A 37 -20.42 10.49 6.51
N THR A 38 -19.49 10.49 5.58
CA THR A 38 -18.58 9.36 5.35
C THR A 38 -17.54 9.23 6.45
N THR A 39 -16.67 8.23 6.36
CA THR A 39 -15.46 8.19 7.20
C THR A 39 -14.54 9.39 6.98
N SER A 40 -14.46 9.93 5.76
CA SER A 40 -13.69 11.14 5.47
C SER A 40 -14.36 12.45 5.91
N SER A 41 -15.43 12.38 6.70
CA SER A 41 -16.22 13.53 7.17
C SER A 41 -16.95 14.29 6.05
N GLU A 42 -17.18 13.65 4.91
CA GLU A 42 -17.86 14.26 3.76
C GLU A 42 -19.38 14.06 3.85
N PRO A 43 -20.20 15.07 3.53
CA PRO A 43 -21.66 14.95 3.59
C PRO A 43 -22.21 14.01 2.51
N VAL A 44 -23.19 13.20 2.92
CA VAL A 44 -23.88 12.22 2.08
C VAL A 44 -25.36 12.59 1.97
N ASN A 45 -25.83 12.78 0.74
CA ASN A 45 -27.24 13.01 0.46
C ASN A 45 -28.08 11.78 0.81
N ARG A 46 -29.35 12.01 1.17
CA ARG A 46 -30.31 10.95 1.53
C ARG A 46 -30.52 9.92 0.42
N ILE A 47 -30.55 10.39 -0.82
CA ILE A 47 -30.75 9.57 -2.02
C ILE A 47 -30.01 10.23 -3.18
N TYR A 48 -29.54 9.41 -4.12
CA TYR A 48 -28.92 9.82 -5.37
C TYR A 48 -29.77 9.28 -6.53
N THR A 49 -29.89 10.07 -7.58
CA THR A 49 -30.78 9.87 -8.73
C THR A 49 -30.02 10.18 -10.03
N PRO A 50 -30.64 10.00 -11.22
CA PRO A 50 -30.06 10.49 -12.47
C PRO A 50 -29.67 11.98 -12.47
N LEU A 51 -30.27 12.81 -11.61
CA LEU A 51 -29.90 14.24 -11.48
C LEU A 51 -28.46 14.41 -11.00
N ASP A 52 -27.99 13.54 -10.11
CA ASP A 52 -26.68 13.62 -9.47
C ASP A 52 -25.53 13.18 -10.40
N VAL A 53 -25.87 12.52 -11.51
CA VAL A 53 -24.94 12.04 -12.54
C VAL A 53 -25.35 12.52 -13.93
N ALA A 54 -26.09 13.63 -14.00
CA ALA A 54 -26.63 14.14 -15.26
C ALA A 54 -25.55 14.41 -16.32
N GLY A 55 -24.36 14.86 -15.88
CA GLY A 55 -23.21 15.15 -16.72
C GLY A 55 -22.30 13.95 -17.03
N LEU A 56 -22.61 12.75 -16.53
CA LEU A 56 -21.80 11.56 -16.74
C LEU A 56 -21.82 11.11 -18.21
N ASP A 57 -20.63 10.97 -18.79
CA ASP A 57 -20.44 10.36 -20.10
C ASP A 57 -20.10 8.86 -19.93
N TYR A 58 -20.99 7.98 -20.39
CA TYR A 58 -20.77 6.54 -20.21
C TYR A 58 -19.48 6.05 -20.86
N GLU A 59 -19.19 6.50 -22.09
CA GLU A 59 -18.06 5.99 -22.85
C GLU A 59 -16.75 6.57 -22.32
N ASN A 60 -16.73 7.86 -21.97
CA ASN A 60 -15.51 8.56 -21.58
C ASN A 60 -15.20 8.54 -20.07
N ASP A 61 -16.21 8.36 -19.21
CA ASP A 61 -16.03 8.35 -17.75
C ASP A 61 -16.14 6.95 -17.12
N LEU A 62 -16.92 6.04 -17.69
CA LEU A 62 -17.02 4.65 -17.21
C LEU A 62 -16.27 3.68 -18.13
N GLY A 63 -16.63 3.69 -19.41
CA GLY A 63 -16.14 2.75 -20.42
C GLY A 63 -16.51 1.29 -20.14
N MET A 64 -15.82 0.40 -20.85
CA MET A 64 -15.87 -1.04 -20.62
C MET A 64 -14.65 -1.49 -19.78
N PRO A 65 -14.78 -2.55 -18.96
CA PRO A 65 -13.63 -3.07 -18.21
C PRO A 65 -12.53 -3.54 -19.17
N GLY A 66 -11.27 -3.25 -18.83
CA GLY A 66 -10.13 -3.54 -19.69
C GLY A 66 -9.91 -2.54 -20.84
N GLU A 67 -10.68 -1.47 -20.91
CA GLU A 67 -10.53 -0.38 -21.88
C GLU A 67 -10.36 0.96 -21.15
N TYR A 68 -9.76 1.94 -21.83
CA TYR A 68 -9.62 3.30 -21.31
C TYR A 68 -11.00 3.91 -20.95
N PRO A 69 -11.18 4.56 -19.78
CA PRO A 69 -10.16 4.93 -18.78
C PRO A 69 -10.05 3.95 -17.60
N TYR A 70 -10.43 2.68 -17.77
CA TYR A 70 -10.28 1.58 -16.81
C TYR A 70 -11.03 1.74 -15.48
N THR A 71 -11.99 2.67 -15.40
CA THR A 71 -12.82 2.89 -14.20
C THR A 71 -13.45 1.60 -13.69
N ARG A 72 -13.95 0.76 -14.61
CA ARG A 72 -14.60 -0.52 -14.32
C ARG A 72 -13.63 -1.71 -14.12
N GLY A 73 -12.32 -1.44 -14.18
CA GLY A 73 -11.25 -2.42 -13.92
C GLY A 73 -10.25 -2.54 -15.07
N VAL A 74 -9.03 -2.95 -14.74
CA VAL A 74 -7.88 -3.02 -15.66
C VAL A 74 -7.87 -4.22 -16.62
N HIS A 75 -8.78 -5.19 -16.44
CA HIS A 75 -8.88 -6.37 -17.31
C HIS A 75 -10.34 -6.62 -17.72
N PRO A 76 -10.57 -7.10 -18.96
CA PRO A 76 -11.93 -7.30 -19.48
C PRO A 76 -12.72 -8.40 -18.76
N THR A 77 -12.03 -9.32 -18.08
CA THR A 77 -12.67 -10.44 -17.37
C THR A 77 -12.52 -10.36 -15.84
N LEU A 78 -11.63 -9.50 -15.32
CA LEU A 78 -11.22 -9.43 -13.89
C LEU A 78 -11.29 -10.80 -13.17
N HIS A 79 -12.05 -10.86 -12.07
CA HIS A 79 -12.15 -11.98 -11.14
C HIS A 79 -12.91 -13.18 -11.71
N ARG A 80 -13.61 -13.03 -12.84
CA ARG A 80 -14.23 -14.16 -13.55
C ARG A 80 -13.20 -15.08 -14.18
N SER A 81 -12.04 -14.53 -14.57
CA SER A 81 -10.93 -15.32 -15.12
C SER A 81 -9.90 -15.68 -14.06
N ARG A 82 -9.54 -14.71 -13.20
CA ARG A 82 -8.54 -14.91 -12.17
C ARG A 82 -8.88 -14.09 -10.93
N LEU A 83 -9.04 -14.76 -9.80
CA LEU A 83 -9.21 -14.12 -8.50
C LEU A 83 -8.01 -13.21 -8.17
N TRP A 84 -8.22 -12.25 -7.28
CA TRP A 84 -7.11 -11.47 -6.74
C TRP A 84 -6.10 -12.38 -6.04
N THR A 85 -4.84 -11.92 -5.96
CA THR A 85 -3.83 -12.65 -5.20
C THR A 85 -4.13 -12.50 -3.71
N MET A 86 -4.50 -13.58 -3.05
CA MET A 86 -4.57 -13.64 -1.58
C MET A 86 -3.14 -13.59 -1.06
N ARG A 87 -2.74 -12.44 -0.50
CA ARG A 87 -1.35 -12.13 -0.15
C ARG A 87 -1.29 -11.66 1.30
N MET A 88 -1.16 -12.60 2.23
CA MET A 88 -1.02 -12.26 3.66
C MET A 88 0.41 -11.80 3.95
N PHE A 89 0.51 -10.78 4.79
CA PHE A 89 1.79 -10.31 5.31
C PHE A 89 2.25 -11.29 6.37
N ALA A 90 3.53 -11.65 6.33
CA ALA A 90 4.17 -12.43 7.36
C ALA A 90 5.62 -11.98 7.52
N GLY A 91 6.04 -11.89 8.77
CA GLY A 91 7.36 -11.48 9.19
C GLY A 91 7.36 -11.33 10.70
N PHE A 92 8.22 -12.06 11.38
CA PHE A 92 8.47 -11.94 12.81
C PHE A 92 9.70 -12.74 13.21
N GLY A 93 10.37 -12.33 14.29
CA GLY A 93 11.50 -13.09 14.85
C GLY A 93 12.60 -13.36 13.83
N THR A 94 13.11 -14.59 13.81
CA THR A 94 14.17 -14.99 12.89
C THR A 94 13.65 -15.34 11.48
N ALA A 95 14.57 -15.35 10.52
CA ALA A 95 14.31 -15.81 9.16
C ALA A 95 13.67 -17.21 9.09
N GLU A 96 14.08 -18.15 9.96
CA GLU A 96 13.53 -19.50 10.01
C GLU A 96 12.08 -19.56 10.52
N GLU A 97 11.75 -18.74 11.52
CA GLU A 97 10.39 -18.63 12.06
C GLU A 97 9.43 -18.08 10.99
N THR A 98 9.87 -17.01 10.31
CA THR A 98 9.10 -16.41 9.21
C THR A 98 8.99 -17.36 8.02
N ASN A 99 10.06 -18.07 7.64
CA ASN A 99 9.99 -19.09 6.59
C ASN A 99 8.96 -20.18 6.89
N LYS A 100 8.92 -20.66 8.15
CA LYS A 100 7.91 -21.62 8.59
C LYS A 100 6.49 -21.06 8.42
N ARG A 101 6.28 -19.78 8.75
CA ARG A 101 4.99 -19.10 8.53
C ARG A 101 4.65 -18.99 7.03
N PHE A 102 5.61 -18.68 6.16
CA PHE A 102 5.38 -18.64 4.72
C PHE A 102 4.90 -19.99 4.17
N ARG A 103 5.59 -21.08 4.52
CA ARG A 103 5.20 -22.43 4.08
C ARG A 103 3.82 -22.81 4.62
N TYR A 104 3.53 -22.51 5.89
CA TYR A 104 2.20 -22.69 6.47
C TYR A 104 1.11 -21.97 5.67
N LEU A 105 1.30 -20.68 5.35
CA LEU A 105 0.30 -19.89 4.63
C LEU A 105 0.10 -20.39 3.19
N LEU A 106 1.17 -20.79 2.51
CA LEU A 106 1.09 -21.43 1.20
C LEU A 106 0.26 -22.73 1.27
N ASP A 107 0.48 -23.56 2.30
CA ASP A 107 -0.30 -24.78 2.54
C ASP A 107 -1.78 -24.47 2.88
N GLN A 108 -2.08 -23.30 3.43
CA GLN A 108 -3.45 -22.84 3.71
C GLN A 108 -4.16 -22.19 2.50
N GLY A 109 -3.49 -22.09 1.35
CA GLY A 109 -4.06 -21.57 0.10
C GLY A 109 -3.72 -20.11 -0.22
N GLN A 110 -2.74 -19.51 0.47
CA GLN A 110 -2.15 -18.24 0.03
C GLN A 110 -1.51 -18.39 -1.36
N THR A 111 -1.60 -17.36 -2.20
CA THR A 111 -1.16 -17.43 -3.61
C THR A 111 0.02 -16.53 -3.95
N GLY A 112 0.54 -15.77 -2.99
CA GLY A 112 1.78 -15.00 -3.11
C GLY A 112 2.32 -14.60 -1.74
N LEU A 113 3.63 -14.42 -1.59
CA LEU A 113 4.27 -14.06 -0.32
C LEU A 113 4.25 -12.54 -0.09
N SER A 114 4.15 -12.10 1.15
CA SER A 114 4.47 -10.71 1.51
C SER A 114 5.33 -10.70 2.76
N ILE A 115 6.53 -10.16 2.62
CA ILE A 115 7.56 -10.12 3.66
C ILE A 115 7.45 -8.77 4.39
N ALA A 116 7.21 -8.84 5.70
CA ALA A 116 7.34 -7.70 6.61
C ALA A 116 8.68 -7.78 7.35
N PHE A 117 9.42 -6.68 7.42
CA PHE A 117 10.74 -6.62 8.06
C PHE A 117 10.68 -5.91 9.41
N ASP A 118 11.60 -6.22 10.31
CA ASP A 118 11.68 -5.53 11.59
C ASP A 118 12.21 -4.09 11.45
N LEU A 119 11.97 -3.26 12.47
CA LEU A 119 12.33 -1.84 12.44
C LEU A 119 13.83 -1.62 12.20
N PRO A 120 14.76 -2.39 12.81
CA PRO A 120 16.17 -2.33 12.45
C PRO A 120 16.42 -2.49 10.95
N THR A 121 15.82 -3.51 10.33
CA THR A 121 15.96 -3.76 8.89
C THR A 121 15.36 -2.60 8.08
N LEU A 122 14.18 -2.10 8.45
CA LEU A 122 13.50 -0.98 7.79
C LEU A 122 14.34 0.32 7.86
N MET A 123 15.05 0.52 8.97
CA MET A 123 15.90 1.69 9.23
C MET A 123 17.37 1.49 8.82
N GLY A 124 17.71 0.37 8.17
CA GLY A 124 19.06 0.12 7.64
C GLY A 124 20.11 -0.20 8.71
N TYR A 125 19.70 -0.76 9.84
CA TYR A 125 20.59 -1.21 10.91
C TYR A 125 20.73 -2.73 10.92
N ASP A 126 21.93 -3.19 11.27
CA ASP A 126 22.15 -4.59 11.64
C ASP A 126 21.51 -4.89 13.00
N THR A 127 21.15 -6.16 13.25
CA THR A 127 20.48 -6.55 14.50
C THR A 127 21.29 -6.23 15.75
N ASP A 128 22.62 -6.23 15.66
CA ASP A 128 23.52 -5.96 16.79
C ASP A 128 23.90 -4.47 16.94
N ALA A 129 23.34 -3.59 16.11
CA ALA A 129 23.56 -2.15 16.26
C ALA A 129 22.93 -1.64 17.57
N PRO A 130 23.53 -0.64 18.24
CA PRO A 130 22.96 -0.05 19.46
C PRO A 130 21.52 0.46 19.30
N GLN A 131 21.19 0.98 18.11
CA GLN A 131 19.86 1.49 17.75
C GLN A 131 18.80 0.38 17.63
N SER A 132 19.22 -0.87 17.42
CA SER A 132 18.35 -2.03 17.22
C SER A 132 17.90 -2.69 18.52
N LEU A 133 18.45 -2.25 19.66
CA LEU A 133 18.21 -2.89 20.96
C LEU A 133 16.73 -2.85 21.34
N GLY A 134 16.13 -4.04 21.49
CA GLY A 134 14.72 -4.21 21.88
C GLY A 134 13.75 -4.35 20.71
N GLU A 135 14.20 -4.11 19.46
CA GLU A 135 13.33 -4.08 18.28
C GLU A 135 13.44 -5.34 17.41
N PHE A 136 14.37 -6.25 17.72
CA PHE A 136 14.59 -7.48 16.99
C PHE A 136 13.29 -8.28 16.83
N GLY A 137 12.88 -8.50 15.59
CA GLY A 137 11.80 -9.41 15.28
C GLY A 137 10.40 -8.96 15.74
N VAL A 138 10.26 -7.74 16.28
CA VAL A 138 9.03 -7.26 16.95
C VAL A 138 7.92 -6.95 15.95
N CYS A 139 8.23 -6.18 14.90
CA CYS A 139 7.27 -5.79 13.85
C CYS A 139 7.45 -6.53 12.52
N GLY A 140 8.46 -7.40 12.42
CA GLY A 140 8.75 -8.13 11.19
C GLY A 140 9.93 -9.08 11.34
N VAL A 141 10.43 -9.64 10.23
CA VAL A 141 11.60 -10.51 10.23
C VAL A 141 12.90 -9.71 10.26
N ALA A 142 13.88 -10.14 11.05
CA ALA A 142 15.21 -9.54 11.08
C ALA A 142 16.05 -10.00 9.89
N VAL A 143 16.60 -9.05 9.12
CA VAL A 143 17.52 -9.32 8.00
C VAL A 143 18.69 -8.33 8.06
N SER A 144 19.88 -8.84 8.41
CA SER A 144 21.11 -8.04 8.41
C SER A 144 22.04 -8.39 7.25
N SER A 145 21.81 -9.50 6.55
CA SER A 145 22.70 -9.96 5.48
C SER A 145 22.01 -10.87 4.47
N LEU A 146 22.70 -11.14 3.37
CA LEU A 146 22.32 -12.18 2.41
C LEU A 146 22.06 -13.54 3.09
N LYS A 147 22.76 -13.85 4.19
CA LYS A 147 22.59 -15.12 4.89
C LYS A 147 21.20 -15.28 5.51
N ASP A 148 20.63 -14.19 6.02
CA ASP A 148 19.29 -14.19 6.57
C ASP A 148 18.26 -14.35 5.45
N MET A 149 18.46 -13.67 4.31
CA MET A 149 17.59 -13.81 3.14
C MET A 149 17.62 -15.23 2.56
N GLU A 150 18.78 -15.89 2.52
CA GLU A 150 18.93 -17.30 2.13
C GLU A 150 18.08 -18.23 3.02
N LEU A 151 18.08 -17.99 4.34
CA LEU A 151 17.29 -18.77 5.31
C LEU A 151 15.79 -18.47 5.19
N LEU A 152 15.45 -17.20 5.00
CA LEU A 152 14.08 -16.71 4.87
C LEU A 152 13.38 -17.33 3.66
N LEU A 153 14.10 -17.46 2.55
CA LEU A 153 13.58 -17.97 1.28
C LEU A 153 13.89 -19.46 1.05
N LYS A 154 14.46 -20.14 2.04
CA LYS A 154 14.85 -21.54 1.93
C LYS A 154 13.64 -22.41 1.57
N ASP A 155 13.82 -23.29 0.60
CA ASP A 155 12.81 -24.25 0.11
C ASP A 155 11.53 -23.60 -0.46
N ILE A 156 11.57 -22.30 -0.81
CA ILE A 156 10.48 -21.60 -1.50
C ILE A 156 10.82 -21.52 -3.01
N PRO A 157 9.95 -22.00 -3.92
CA PRO A 157 10.22 -21.94 -5.35
C PRO A 157 9.98 -20.53 -5.92
N LEU A 158 11.02 -19.69 -5.89
CA LEU A 158 10.95 -18.27 -6.27
C LEU A 158 10.66 -18.04 -7.77
N ASP A 159 10.79 -19.08 -8.61
CA ASP A 159 10.39 -19.06 -10.03
C ASP A 159 8.87 -19.22 -10.23
N LYS A 160 8.15 -19.65 -9.19
CA LYS A 160 6.70 -19.96 -9.24
C LYS A 160 5.87 -19.06 -8.35
N VAL A 161 6.43 -18.65 -7.21
CA VAL A 161 5.72 -17.85 -6.21
C VAL A 161 6.07 -16.39 -6.36
N SER A 162 5.06 -15.52 -6.45
CA SER A 162 5.30 -14.08 -6.45
C SER A 162 5.55 -13.56 -5.04
N THR A 163 6.62 -12.81 -4.83
CA THR A 163 6.98 -12.25 -3.51
C THR A 163 6.83 -10.73 -3.49
N SER A 164 6.15 -10.20 -2.48
CA SER A 164 6.13 -8.77 -2.16
C SER A 164 7.04 -8.51 -0.97
N MET A 165 7.75 -7.39 -0.96
CA MET A 165 8.62 -6.97 0.14
C MET A 165 8.23 -5.56 0.58
N THR A 166 7.77 -5.42 1.81
CA THR A 166 7.42 -4.13 2.42
C THR A 166 8.67 -3.49 2.99
N ILE A 167 9.46 -2.87 2.11
CA ILE A 167 10.76 -2.26 2.41
C ILE A 167 10.93 -1.01 1.54
N ASN A 168 11.49 0.06 2.11
CA ASN A 168 11.54 1.38 1.48
C ASN A 168 12.95 1.97 1.44
N SER A 169 13.41 2.63 2.50
CA SER A 169 14.70 3.31 2.46
C SER A 169 15.89 2.40 2.10
N PRO A 170 16.01 1.18 2.65
CA PRO A 170 17.01 0.20 2.20
C PRO A 170 16.46 -0.79 1.14
N ALA A 171 15.40 -0.44 0.41
CA ALA A 171 14.74 -1.33 -0.55
C ALA A 171 15.67 -1.88 -1.62
N ALA A 172 16.53 -1.04 -2.20
CA ALA A 172 17.52 -1.45 -3.19
C ALA A 172 18.47 -2.54 -2.64
N ILE A 173 18.88 -2.39 -1.38
CA ILE A 173 19.80 -3.31 -0.69
C ILE A 173 19.10 -4.65 -0.41
N ILE A 174 17.90 -4.61 0.19
CA ILE A 174 17.13 -5.82 0.50
C ILE A 174 16.70 -6.54 -0.78
N TRP A 175 16.40 -5.81 -1.85
CA TRP A 175 16.13 -6.41 -3.15
C TRP A 175 17.37 -7.05 -3.78
N ALA A 176 18.54 -6.44 -3.66
CA ALA A 176 19.79 -7.09 -4.04
C ALA A 176 20.02 -8.39 -3.24
N MET A 177 19.72 -8.42 -1.94
CA MET A 177 19.74 -9.66 -1.14
C MET A 177 18.76 -10.71 -1.67
N TYR A 178 17.54 -10.32 -2.02
CA TYR A 178 16.54 -11.22 -2.60
C TYR A 178 17.01 -11.80 -3.94
N ILE A 179 17.51 -10.95 -4.84
CA ILE A 179 18.06 -11.37 -6.15
C ILE A 179 19.22 -12.34 -5.96
N ALA A 180 20.18 -12.02 -5.08
CA ALA A 180 21.33 -12.88 -4.82
C ALA A 180 20.92 -14.23 -4.23
N ALA A 181 19.94 -14.25 -3.32
CA ALA A 181 19.38 -15.50 -2.78
C ALA A 181 18.71 -16.33 -3.88
N ALA A 182 17.95 -15.70 -4.78
CA ALA A 182 17.33 -16.38 -5.92
C ALA A 182 18.35 -16.95 -6.91
N GLN A 183 19.41 -16.18 -7.22
CA GLN A 183 20.52 -16.65 -8.07
C GLN A 183 21.20 -17.88 -7.47
N LYS A 184 21.41 -17.91 -6.15
CA LYS A 184 21.96 -19.08 -5.45
C LYS A 184 21.05 -20.30 -5.46
N GLN A 185 19.73 -20.10 -5.58
CA GLN A 185 18.77 -21.17 -5.83
C GLN A 185 18.70 -21.60 -7.30
N GLY A 186 19.46 -20.95 -8.20
CA GLY A 186 19.48 -21.24 -9.63
C GLY A 186 18.31 -20.63 -10.41
N VAL A 187 17.60 -19.65 -9.85
CA VAL A 187 16.49 -18.97 -10.51
C VAL A 187 17.02 -17.85 -11.40
N ARG A 188 16.56 -17.79 -12.65
CA ARG A 188 16.94 -16.71 -13.57
C ARG A 188 16.15 -15.43 -13.27
N LEU A 189 16.77 -14.28 -13.50
CA LEU A 189 16.16 -12.97 -13.21
C LEU A 189 14.87 -12.72 -14.01
N ASP A 190 14.81 -13.22 -15.26
CA ASP A 190 13.62 -13.12 -16.12
C ASP A 190 12.43 -13.93 -15.59
N GLN A 191 12.61 -14.81 -14.60
CA GLN A 191 11.56 -15.61 -13.98
C GLN A 191 11.04 -15.02 -12.67
N LEU A 192 11.75 -14.06 -12.07
CA LEU A 192 11.39 -13.49 -10.78
C LEU A 192 10.16 -12.60 -10.90
N ARG A 193 9.14 -12.92 -10.10
CA ARG A 193 7.89 -12.17 -10.02
C ARG A 193 7.73 -11.62 -8.62
N GLY A 194 7.49 -10.34 -8.50
CA GLY A 194 7.34 -9.76 -7.19
C GLY A 194 7.17 -8.26 -7.21
N THR A 195 7.23 -7.68 -6.02
CA THR A 195 7.09 -6.26 -5.80
C THR A 195 8.02 -5.84 -4.67
N THR A 196 8.73 -4.73 -4.86
CA THR A 196 9.38 -4.01 -3.76
C THR A 196 8.52 -2.78 -3.47
N GLN A 197 8.28 -2.44 -2.20
CA GLN A 197 7.47 -1.25 -1.88
C GLN A 197 8.15 0.01 -2.41
N ASN A 198 9.42 0.25 -2.03
CA ASN A 198 10.33 1.20 -2.67
C ASN A 198 9.74 2.60 -2.92
N ASP A 199 8.80 3.02 -2.08
CA ASP A 199 8.15 4.33 -2.15
C ASP A 199 8.63 5.13 -0.95
N ILE A 200 9.63 5.98 -1.21
CA ILE A 200 10.25 6.82 -0.20
C ILE A 200 9.44 8.11 0.06
N LEU A 201 8.66 8.60 -0.90
CA LEU A 201 7.94 9.87 -0.73
C LEU A 201 6.91 9.73 0.39
N LYS A 202 6.16 8.62 0.40
CA LYS A 202 5.24 8.31 1.51
C LYS A 202 5.92 8.08 2.86
N GLU A 203 7.23 7.81 2.90
CA GLU A 203 7.98 7.70 4.17
C GLU A 203 8.09 9.06 4.83
N TYR A 204 8.46 10.09 4.07
CA TYR A 204 8.51 11.45 4.59
C TYR A 204 7.10 11.98 4.93
N ILE A 205 6.09 11.56 4.16
CA ILE A 205 4.70 12.01 4.38
C ILE A 205 4.08 11.35 5.62
N ALA A 206 4.18 10.02 5.77
CA ALA A 206 3.35 9.27 6.71
C ALA A 206 4.07 8.16 7.50
N GLN A 207 4.81 7.26 6.84
CA GLN A 207 5.29 6.01 7.47
C GLN A 207 6.56 6.16 8.32
N LYS A 208 7.40 7.16 8.01
CA LYS A 208 8.57 7.61 8.80
C LYS A 208 9.77 6.64 8.86
N GLU A 209 9.90 5.74 7.89
CA GLU A 209 11.03 4.81 7.74
C GLU A 209 12.02 5.30 6.66
N TYR A 210 12.68 6.44 6.93
CA TYR A 210 13.67 7.05 6.04
C TYR A 210 15.09 6.99 6.61
N ILE A 211 16.09 7.02 5.72
CA ILE A 211 17.51 7.07 6.09
C ILE A 211 18.18 8.29 5.46
N PHE A 212 18.11 8.42 4.13
CA PHE A 212 18.78 9.48 3.38
C PHE A 212 17.81 10.65 3.12
N PRO A 213 18.31 11.84 2.74
CA PRO A 213 17.48 12.95 2.28
C PRO A 213 16.61 12.61 1.05
N PRO A 214 15.56 13.39 0.74
CA PRO A 214 14.63 13.08 -0.35
C PRO A 214 15.28 12.87 -1.71
N GLU A 215 16.14 13.79 -2.15
CA GLU A 215 16.79 13.73 -3.48
C GLU A 215 17.63 12.45 -3.70
N PRO A 216 18.61 12.08 -2.86
CA PRO A 216 19.36 10.84 -3.06
C PRO A 216 18.47 9.61 -2.95
N SER A 217 17.43 9.63 -2.10
CA SER A 217 16.49 8.51 -2.00
C SER A 217 15.66 8.34 -3.26
N MET A 218 15.21 9.44 -3.89
CA MET A 218 14.56 9.41 -5.20
C MET A 218 15.49 8.83 -6.27
N GLY A 219 16.79 9.18 -6.23
CA GLY A 219 17.81 8.56 -7.09
C GLY A 219 17.88 7.05 -6.96
N LEU A 220 17.84 6.51 -5.73
CA LEU A 220 17.83 5.06 -5.48
C LEU A 220 16.56 4.36 -6.00
N VAL A 221 15.42 5.03 -5.92
CA VAL A 221 14.16 4.52 -6.50
C VAL A 221 14.30 4.44 -8.02
N VAL A 222 14.81 5.49 -8.67
CA VAL A 222 15.03 5.52 -10.13
C VAL A 222 16.04 4.44 -10.55
N ASP A 223 17.13 4.25 -9.81
CA ASP A 223 18.10 3.18 -10.08
C ASP A 223 17.45 1.80 -10.02
N THR A 224 16.56 1.58 -9.06
CA THR A 224 15.78 0.35 -8.93
C THR A 224 14.81 0.16 -10.10
N ILE A 225 14.14 1.23 -10.56
CA ILE A 225 13.25 1.22 -11.72
C ILE A 225 14.03 0.89 -13.00
N GLU A 226 15.16 1.57 -13.24
CA GLU A 226 16.02 1.34 -14.40
C GLU A 226 16.55 -0.11 -14.42
N TYR A 227 17.13 -0.57 -13.30
CA TYR A 227 17.68 -1.93 -13.21
C TYR A 227 16.59 -2.99 -13.40
N GLY A 228 15.42 -2.83 -12.76
CA GLY A 228 14.32 -3.78 -12.90
C GLY A 228 13.71 -3.82 -14.30
N THR A 229 13.67 -2.67 -14.99
CA THR A 229 13.22 -2.60 -16.39
C THR A 229 14.14 -3.40 -17.32
N ASN A 230 15.45 -3.33 -17.10
CA ASN A 230 16.45 -3.96 -17.96
C ASN A 230 16.71 -5.44 -17.63
N GLU A 231 16.84 -5.77 -16.34
CA GLU A 231 17.38 -7.06 -15.88
C GLU A 231 16.33 -7.99 -15.23
N VAL A 232 15.27 -7.42 -14.64
CA VAL A 232 14.24 -8.19 -13.89
C VAL A 232 12.82 -7.86 -14.40
N PRO A 233 12.53 -8.10 -15.69
CA PRO A 233 11.40 -7.50 -16.40
C PRO A 233 10.02 -7.98 -15.94
N GLN A 234 9.94 -8.91 -14.98
CA GLN A 234 8.69 -9.39 -14.36
C GLN A 234 8.44 -8.83 -12.95
N TRP A 235 9.37 -8.04 -12.43
CA TRP A 235 9.28 -7.41 -11.11
C TRP A 235 8.54 -6.07 -11.18
N ASN A 236 7.70 -5.79 -10.18
CA ASN A 236 7.15 -4.45 -9.96
C ASN A 236 8.14 -3.69 -9.06
N THR A 237 8.83 -2.72 -9.64
CA THR A 237 9.98 -2.04 -9.01
C THR A 237 9.58 -1.09 -7.88
N ILE A 238 8.29 -0.72 -7.83
CA ILE A 238 7.71 0.13 -6.80
C ILE A 238 6.24 -0.21 -6.60
N SER A 239 5.78 -0.04 -5.36
CA SER A 239 4.37 -0.04 -4.96
C SER A 239 4.02 1.32 -4.38
N ILE A 240 3.52 2.22 -5.21
CA ILE A 240 3.20 3.61 -4.84
C ILE A 240 2.00 3.61 -3.88
N SER A 241 2.20 4.10 -2.65
CA SER A 241 1.46 3.63 -1.48
C SER A 241 0.65 4.71 -0.78
N GLY A 242 -0.67 4.59 -0.83
CA GLY A 242 -1.62 5.35 -0.03
C GLY A 242 -2.02 4.70 1.30
N TYR A 243 -1.74 3.41 1.48
CA TYR A 243 -2.11 2.69 2.71
C TYR A 243 -1.68 3.44 3.98
N HIS A 244 -0.40 3.77 4.08
CA HIS A 244 0.19 4.42 5.25
C HIS A 244 -0.30 5.85 5.43
N ILE A 245 -0.55 6.57 4.33
CA ILE A 245 -1.13 7.92 4.33
C ILE A 245 -2.53 7.88 4.97
N ARG A 246 -3.34 6.88 4.60
CA ARG A 246 -4.67 6.67 5.18
C ARG A 246 -4.61 6.22 6.63
N GLU A 247 -3.70 5.31 6.98
CA GLU A 247 -3.50 4.84 8.37
C GLU A 247 -3.02 5.97 9.30
N ALA A 248 -2.24 6.92 8.79
CA ALA A 248 -1.83 8.12 9.52
C ALA A 248 -2.99 9.11 9.77
N GLY A 249 -4.13 8.91 9.12
CA GLY A 249 -5.39 9.62 9.39
C GLY A 249 -5.91 10.50 8.26
N SER A 250 -5.41 10.34 7.03
CA SER A 250 -5.90 11.10 5.88
C SER A 250 -7.36 10.77 5.53
N THR A 251 -8.01 11.65 4.78
CA THR A 251 -9.25 11.35 4.05
C THR A 251 -8.99 10.43 2.84
N ALA A 252 -10.04 9.87 2.24
CA ALA A 252 -9.94 9.04 1.04
C ALA A 252 -9.45 9.85 -0.17
N ALA A 253 -9.86 11.12 -0.25
CA ALA A 253 -9.39 12.05 -1.29
C ALA A 253 -7.92 12.43 -1.09
N GLN A 254 -7.48 12.67 0.15
CA GLN A 254 -6.06 12.92 0.47
C GLN A 254 -5.19 11.69 0.19
N GLU A 255 -5.62 10.50 0.61
CA GLU A 255 -4.93 9.23 0.27
C GLU A 255 -4.75 9.14 -1.25
N LEU A 256 -5.84 9.32 -2.00
CA LEU A 256 -5.79 9.22 -3.45
C LEU A 256 -4.87 10.25 -4.07
N ALA A 257 -5.01 11.52 -3.68
CA ALA A 257 -4.26 12.62 -4.26
C ALA A 257 -2.77 12.46 -3.97
N PHE A 258 -2.38 12.25 -2.71
CA PHE A 258 -0.98 12.22 -2.33
C PHE A 258 -0.26 11.03 -2.97
N THR A 259 -0.90 9.86 -3.00
CA THR A 259 -0.35 8.68 -3.68
C THR A 259 -0.20 8.87 -5.18
N LEU A 260 -1.19 9.47 -5.85
CA LEU A 260 -1.06 9.72 -7.28
C LEU A 260 0.00 10.78 -7.55
N SER A 261 0.08 11.86 -6.77
CA SER A 261 1.15 12.86 -6.89
C SER A 261 2.54 12.23 -6.76
N ASP A 262 2.76 11.36 -5.77
CA ASP A 262 4.01 10.61 -5.63
C ASP A 262 4.30 9.76 -6.88
N GLY A 263 3.27 9.07 -7.39
CA GLY A 263 3.39 8.26 -8.60
C GLY A 263 3.75 9.06 -9.85
N LEU A 264 3.14 10.23 -10.05
CA LEU A 264 3.46 11.13 -11.16
C LEU A 264 4.88 11.69 -11.01
N GLU A 265 5.33 11.99 -9.77
CA GLU A 265 6.69 12.43 -9.48
C GLU A 265 7.73 11.35 -9.85
N TYR A 266 7.50 10.09 -9.47
CA TYR A 266 8.36 8.98 -9.87
C TYR A 266 8.46 8.80 -11.39
N VAL A 267 7.36 9.03 -12.12
CA VAL A 267 7.35 9.01 -13.58
C VAL A 267 8.20 10.16 -14.14
N ARG A 268 8.08 11.39 -13.59
CA ARG A 268 8.90 12.54 -14.00
C ARG A 268 10.39 12.27 -13.82
N TRP A 269 10.79 11.80 -12.64
CA TRP A 269 12.18 11.49 -12.33
C TRP A 269 12.76 10.39 -13.23
N SER A 270 11.97 9.36 -13.52
CA SER A 270 12.39 8.27 -14.42
C SER A 270 12.58 8.76 -15.87
N ILE A 271 11.70 9.64 -16.36
CA ILE A 271 11.83 10.25 -17.69
C ILE A 271 13.02 11.21 -17.74
N GLU A 272 13.26 11.99 -16.68
CA GLU A 272 14.41 12.90 -16.59
C GLU A 272 15.75 12.15 -16.61
N ARG A 273 15.80 10.95 -16.00
CA ARG A 273 16.94 10.03 -16.13
C ARG A 273 17.15 9.50 -17.56
N GLY A 274 16.14 9.62 -18.42
CA GLY A 274 16.19 9.22 -19.83
C GLY A 274 15.45 7.92 -20.15
N LEU A 275 14.64 7.39 -19.22
CA LEU A 275 13.84 6.19 -19.48
C LEU A 275 12.60 6.51 -20.33
N ASP A 276 12.29 5.63 -21.28
CA ASP A 276 11.02 5.68 -22.00
C ASP A 276 9.88 5.24 -21.07
N VAL A 277 8.86 6.09 -20.92
CA VAL A 277 7.69 5.85 -20.06
C VAL A 277 7.04 4.49 -20.33
N ASP A 278 7.01 4.04 -21.58
CA ASP A 278 6.37 2.79 -21.96
C ASP A 278 7.19 1.54 -21.64
N GLN A 279 8.47 1.69 -21.25
CA GLN A 279 9.32 0.60 -20.81
C GLN A 279 9.12 0.28 -19.33
N PHE A 280 9.04 1.30 -18.47
CA PHE A 280 8.97 1.11 -17.02
C PHE A 280 7.55 1.21 -16.44
N ALA A 281 6.67 2.07 -16.96
CA ALA A 281 5.32 2.28 -16.42
C ALA A 281 4.49 0.99 -16.31
N PRO A 282 4.58 0.02 -17.26
CA PRO A 282 3.90 -1.28 -17.14
C PRO A 282 4.37 -2.15 -15.96
N ARG A 283 5.32 -1.70 -15.14
CA ARG A 283 5.81 -2.33 -13.90
C ARG A 283 5.59 -1.49 -12.66
N LEU A 284 5.04 -0.29 -12.78
CA LEU A 284 4.53 0.44 -11.64
C LEU A 284 3.30 -0.28 -11.07
N SER A 285 3.21 -0.30 -9.75
CA SER A 285 2.07 -0.82 -9.01
C SER A 285 1.74 0.11 -7.85
N PHE A 286 0.55 -0.05 -7.28
CA PHE A 286 0.03 0.82 -6.24
C PHE A 286 -0.40 0.03 -5.02
N PHE A 287 -0.60 0.71 -3.89
CA PHE A 287 -1.07 0.09 -2.67
C PHE A 287 -1.99 1.01 -1.88
N PHE A 288 -3.25 0.59 -1.71
CA PHE A 288 -4.26 1.39 -1.03
C PHE A 288 -4.83 0.72 0.23
N ASN A 289 -5.38 1.55 1.10
CA ASN A 289 -6.17 1.15 2.24
C ASN A 289 -7.60 0.77 1.83
N ALA A 290 -8.22 -0.18 2.52
CA ALA A 290 -9.66 -0.42 2.53
C ALA A 290 -10.23 -0.12 3.91
N HIS A 291 -10.77 1.09 4.06
CA HIS A 291 -11.35 1.58 5.30
C HIS A 291 -12.83 1.18 5.49
N ASN A 292 -13.39 1.51 6.66
CA ASN A 292 -14.76 1.16 7.06
C ASN A 292 -15.89 1.72 6.19
N ASP A 293 -15.69 2.83 5.46
CA ASP A 293 -16.75 3.38 4.61
C ASP A 293 -16.80 2.66 3.26
N PHE A 294 -17.64 1.65 3.22
CA PHE A 294 -17.73 0.69 2.12
C PHE A 294 -17.81 1.33 0.72
N PHE A 295 -18.67 2.34 0.54
CA PHE A 295 -18.90 2.94 -0.77
C PHE A 295 -17.84 4.00 -1.12
N GLU A 296 -17.35 4.75 -0.13
CA GLU A 296 -16.25 5.71 -0.32
C GLU A 296 -14.99 5.01 -0.84
N GLU A 297 -14.62 3.86 -0.27
CA GLU A 297 -13.43 3.11 -0.69
C GLU A 297 -13.57 2.58 -2.13
N ILE A 298 -14.74 2.04 -2.48
CA ILE A 298 -15.02 1.58 -3.85
C ILE A 298 -14.94 2.75 -4.84
N ALA A 299 -15.50 3.90 -4.47
CA ALA A 299 -15.46 5.10 -5.29
C ALA A 299 -14.03 5.60 -5.50
N LYS A 300 -13.19 5.57 -4.45
CA LYS A 300 -11.76 5.92 -4.48
C LYS A 300 -10.99 5.07 -5.49
N TYR A 301 -11.12 3.74 -5.44
CA TYR A 301 -10.37 2.87 -6.37
C TYR A 301 -10.75 3.07 -7.84
N ARG A 302 -12.04 3.34 -8.09
CA ARG A 302 -12.54 3.63 -9.44
C ARG A 302 -11.99 4.97 -9.96
N ALA A 303 -11.97 5.99 -9.11
CA ALA A 303 -11.39 7.30 -9.42
C ALA A 303 -9.88 7.17 -9.68
N ALA A 304 -9.18 6.40 -8.86
CA ALA A 304 -7.73 6.19 -8.98
C ALA A 304 -7.31 5.67 -10.36
N ARG A 305 -8.00 4.62 -10.85
CA ARG A 305 -7.72 4.08 -12.19
C ARG A 305 -7.97 5.10 -13.29
N ARG A 306 -9.07 5.85 -13.19
CA ARG A 306 -9.46 6.86 -14.18
C ARG A 306 -8.45 7.99 -14.27
N ILE A 307 -8.03 8.54 -13.13
CA ILE A 307 -7.03 9.61 -13.06
C ILE A 307 -5.70 9.11 -13.59
N TRP A 308 -5.20 7.96 -13.10
CA TRP A 308 -3.92 7.43 -13.53
C TRP A 308 -3.86 7.20 -15.05
N ALA A 309 -4.92 6.60 -15.63
CA ALA A 309 -4.99 6.36 -17.06
C ALA A 309 -4.95 7.66 -17.87
N ARG A 310 -5.70 8.69 -17.43
CA ARG A 310 -5.72 10.03 -18.03
C ARG A 310 -4.34 10.68 -17.97
N GLU A 311 -3.72 10.76 -16.80
CA GLU A 311 -2.42 11.40 -16.63
C GLU A 311 -1.30 10.70 -17.43
N MET A 312 -1.26 9.36 -17.41
CA MET A 312 -0.25 8.63 -18.19
C MET A 312 -0.38 8.87 -19.69
N ARG A 313 -1.62 8.95 -20.21
CA ARG A 313 -1.89 9.15 -21.64
C ARG A 313 -1.72 10.61 -22.06
N GLU A 314 -2.29 11.54 -21.29
CA GLU A 314 -2.48 12.94 -21.68
C GLU A 314 -1.32 13.81 -21.22
N THR A 315 -0.82 13.61 -19.99
CA THR A 315 0.27 14.39 -19.40
C THR A 315 1.64 13.83 -19.79
N PHE A 316 1.84 12.51 -19.65
CA PHE A 316 3.12 11.86 -19.97
C PHE A 316 3.21 11.33 -21.41
N GLY A 317 2.10 11.37 -22.16
CA GLY A 317 2.10 11.01 -23.57
C GLY A 317 2.34 9.52 -23.85
N ALA A 318 2.23 8.63 -22.86
CA ALA A 318 2.45 7.19 -22.99
C ALA A 318 1.58 6.59 -24.10
N LYS A 319 2.15 5.72 -24.93
CA LYS A 319 1.49 5.14 -26.11
C LYS A 319 1.06 3.69 -25.90
N ASN A 320 1.72 2.98 -24.99
CA ASN A 320 1.36 1.62 -24.64
C ASN A 320 0.20 1.63 -23.64
N GLU A 321 -0.91 0.97 -24.00
CA GLU A 321 -2.08 0.84 -23.12
C GLU A 321 -1.73 0.22 -21.76
N ARG A 322 -0.69 -0.62 -21.70
CA ARG A 322 -0.22 -1.23 -20.44
C ARG A 322 0.36 -0.21 -19.46
N SER A 323 0.84 0.94 -19.95
CA SER A 323 1.36 2.04 -19.13
C SER A 323 0.24 2.80 -18.42
N TRP A 324 -0.98 2.73 -18.95
CA TRP A 324 -2.16 3.39 -18.38
C TRP A 324 -2.84 2.55 -17.29
N LEU A 325 -2.41 1.30 -17.09
CA LEU A 325 -3.04 0.39 -16.14
C LEU A 325 -2.58 0.68 -14.72
N MET A 326 -3.51 1.05 -13.84
CA MET A 326 -3.27 1.13 -12.41
C MET A 326 -3.58 -0.23 -11.75
N ARG A 327 -2.55 -1.03 -11.52
CA ARG A 327 -2.67 -2.28 -10.75
C ARG A 327 -2.31 -2.00 -9.30
N PHE A 328 -3.17 -2.42 -8.38
CA PHE A 328 -2.98 -2.12 -6.97
C PHE A 328 -3.16 -3.34 -6.06
N HIS A 329 -2.37 -3.34 -4.99
CA HIS A 329 -2.60 -4.09 -3.78
C HIS A 329 -3.57 -3.31 -2.89
N THR A 330 -4.33 -4.03 -2.06
CA THR A 330 -5.16 -3.44 -1.02
C THR A 330 -4.90 -4.13 0.30
N GLN A 331 -4.89 -3.36 1.38
CA GLN A 331 -4.90 -3.87 2.74
C GLN A 331 -6.06 -3.25 3.50
N THR A 332 -6.79 -4.09 4.23
CA THR A 332 -7.85 -3.65 5.15
C THR A 332 -7.28 -2.74 6.24
N ALA A 333 -8.01 -1.73 6.70
CA ALA A 333 -7.49 -0.69 7.59
C ALA A 333 -7.13 -1.20 8.99
N GLY A 334 -5.85 -1.12 9.39
CA GLY A 334 -5.37 -1.48 10.72
C GLY A 334 -5.87 -0.53 11.80
N VAL A 335 -5.80 0.78 11.54
CA VAL A 335 -6.27 1.88 12.40
C VAL A 335 -7.75 1.76 12.78
N SER A 336 -8.51 0.99 12.01
CA SER A 336 -9.94 0.77 12.24
C SER A 336 -10.26 -0.37 13.21
N LEU A 337 -9.27 -1.22 13.52
CA LEU A 337 -9.41 -2.41 14.34
C LEU A 337 -9.16 -2.10 15.82
N THR A 338 -9.86 -2.79 16.70
CA THR A 338 -9.92 -2.44 18.13
C THR A 338 -9.30 -3.52 18.99
N ALA A 339 -8.56 -3.10 20.03
CA ALA A 339 -8.03 -4.01 21.05
C ALA A 339 -9.16 -4.61 21.92
N GLN A 340 -10.21 -3.83 22.16
CA GLN A 340 -11.42 -4.28 22.86
C GLN A 340 -12.28 -5.10 21.91
N GLN A 341 -12.81 -6.22 22.40
CA GLN A 341 -13.67 -7.15 21.65
C GLN A 341 -13.07 -7.49 20.27
N PRO A 342 -11.84 -8.04 20.21
CA PRO A 342 -11.10 -8.21 18.97
C PRO A 342 -11.82 -9.08 17.93
N GLU A 343 -12.72 -9.97 18.33
CA GLU A 343 -13.53 -10.77 17.39
C GLU A 343 -14.43 -9.91 16.50
N ASN A 344 -14.81 -8.70 16.93
CA ASN A 344 -15.53 -7.74 16.08
C ASN A 344 -14.69 -7.32 14.86
N ASN A 345 -13.36 -7.39 14.95
CA ASN A 345 -12.45 -7.09 13.84
C ASN A 345 -12.65 -8.05 12.66
N ILE A 346 -13.09 -9.30 12.91
CA ILE A 346 -13.43 -10.26 11.83
C ILE A 346 -14.52 -9.66 10.92
N VAL A 347 -15.55 -9.06 11.52
CA VAL A 347 -16.65 -8.44 10.78
C VAL A 347 -16.20 -7.18 10.05
N ARG A 348 -15.38 -6.33 10.71
CA ARG A 348 -14.81 -5.12 10.09
C ARG A 348 -13.99 -5.47 8.84
N VAL A 349 -13.05 -6.41 9.00
CA VAL A 349 -12.18 -6.89 7.92
C VAL A 349 -12.99 -7.52 6.79
N ALA A 350 -14.06 -8.27 7.08
CA ALA A 350 -14.92 -8.82 6.03
C ALA A 350 -15.59 -7.74 5.16
N ILE A 351 -16.08 -6.65 5.76
CA ILE A 351 -16.68 -5.53 5.03
C ILE A 351 -15.62 -4.78 4.21
N GLN A 352 -14.45 -4.53 4.79
CA GLN A 352 -13.33 -3.85 4.13
C GLN A 352 -12.79 -4.68 2.95
N ALA A 353 -12.61 -5.98 3.15
CA ALA A 353 -12.20 -6.91 2.11
C ALA A 353 -13.21 -6.95 0.96
N LEU A 354 -14.52 -6.94 1.27
CA LEU A 354 -15.55 -6.86 0.25
C LEU A 354 -15.47 -5.55 -0.55
N ALA A 355 -15.19 -4.41 0.10
CA ALA A 355 -14.99 -3.14 -0.59
C ALA A 355 -13.78 -3.20 -1.55
N ALA A 356 -12.66 -3.78 -1.11
CA ALA A 356 -11.48 -3.98 -1.95
C ALA A 356 -11.76 -4.85 -3.18
N VAL A 357 -12.52 -5.94 -3.01
CA VAL A 357 -12.90 -6.86 -4.09
C VAL A 357 -13.84 -6.20 -5.08
N LEU A 358 -14.91 -5.53 -4.62
CA LEU A 358 -15.83 -4.80 -5.50
C LEU A 358 -15.15 -3.59 -6.16
N GLY A 359 -14.12 -3.04 -5.51
CA GLY A 359 -13.23 -2.04 -6.05
C GLY A 359 -12.30 -2.52 -7.16
N GLY A 360 -12.16 -3.84 -7.36
CA GLY A 360 -11.35 -4.45 -8.41
C GLY A 360 -9.86 -4.51 -8.09
N THR A 361 -9.47 -4.81 -6.85
CA THR A 361 -8.06 -4.98 -6.43
C THR A 361 -7.37 -6.19 -7.11
N GLN A 362 -6.05 -6.11 -7.33
CA GLN A 362 -5.28 -7.23 -7.92
C GLN A 362 -4.69 -8.15 -6.87
N SER A 363 -4.50 -7.68 -5.64
CA SER A 363 -4.05 -8.49 -4.52
C SER A 363 -4.51 -7.89 -3.20
N LEU A 364 -4.81 -8.75 -2.21
CA LEU A 364 -5.45 -8.31 -0.97
C LEU A 364 -4.76 -8.92 0.26
N HIS A 365 -4.46 -8.05 1.21
CA HIS A 365 -4.16 -8.40 2.59
C HIS A 365 -5.40 -8.13 3.45
N THR A 366 -5.78 -9.12 4.24
CA THR A 366 -6.80 -8.99 5.28
C THR A 366 -6.12 -9.04 6.63
N ASN A 367 -6.28 -7.99 7.41
CA ASN A 367 -5.72 -7.91 8.76
C ASN A 367 -6.34 -8.97 9.64
N SER A 368 -5.63 -9.31 10.71
CA SER A 368 -6.07 -10.33 11.65
C SER A 368 -6.84 -9.70 12.82
N MET A 369 -7.61 -10.51 13.54
CA MET A 369 -8.43 -9.98 14.64
C MET A 369 -7.61 -9.41 15.81
N ASP A 370 -6.34 -9.85 15.94
CA ASP A 370 -5.34 -9.46 16.93
C ASP A 370 -4.52 -8.20 16.55
N GLU A 371 -4.86 -7.52 15.45
CA GLU A 371 -4.11 -6.36 14.90
C GLU A 371 -3.70 -5.31 15.96
N ALA A 372 -4.64 -4.88 16.79
CA ALA A 372 -4.41 -3.82 17.77
C ALA A 372 -3.64 -4.30 19.03
N LEU A 373 -3.19 -5.56 19.06
CA LEU A 373 -2.55 -6.19 20.20
C LEU A 373 -1.15 -6.71 19.88
N ALA A 374 -0.98 -7.38 18.74
CA ALA A 374 0.28 -7.97 18.32
C ALA A 374 0.28 -8.34 16.84
N LEU A 375 1.43 -8.80 16.34
CA LEU A 375 1.50 -9.48 15.05
C LEU A 375 0.62 -10.76 15.05
N PRO A 376 0.11 -11.19 13.87
CA PRO A 376 -0.88 -12.26 13.82
C PRO A 376 -0.41 -13.62 14.34
N SER A 377 -1.20 -14.18 15.25
CA SER A 377 -1.14 -15.61 15.60
C SER A 377 -1.53 -16.49 14.39
N GLU A 378 -1.16 -17.78 14.41
CA GLU A 378 -1.57 -18.73 13.35
C GLU A 378 -3.09 -18.84 13.23
N HIS A 379 -3.81 -18.79 14.37
CA HIS A 379 -5.27 -18.83 14.37
C HIS A 379 -5.88 -17.60 13.71
N ALA A 380 -5.42 -16.41 14.09
CA ALA A 380 -5.97 -15.15 13.59
C ALA A 380 -5.66 -14.95 12.09
N VAL A 381 -4.44 -15.23 11.63
CA VAL A 381 -4.08 -15.12 10.21
C VAL A 381 -4.84 -16.12 9.35
N THR A 382 -5.18 -17.30 9.89
CA THR A 382 -6.00 -18.29 9.18
C THR A 382 -7.42 -17.78 8.98
N ILE A 383 -8.04 -17.19 10.01
CA ILE A 383 -9.37 -16.56 9.88
C ILE A 383 -9.32 -15.47 8.82
N ALA A 384 -8.29 -14.62 8.86
CA ALA A 384 -8.14 -13.55 7.88
C ALA A 384 -8.05 -14.10 6.43
N LEU A 385 -7.27 -15.15 6.20
CA LEU A 385 -7.23 -15.82 4.89
C LEU A 385 -8.59 -16.44 4.49
N ARG A 386 -9.31 -17.06 5.44
CA ARG A 386 -10.65 -17.62 5.21
C ARG A 386 -11.66 -16.54 4.82
N THR A 387 -11.54 -15.33 5.35
CA THR A 387 -12.37 -14.19 4.92
C THR A 387 -12.25 -13.96 3.41
N GLN A 388 -11.04 -13.97 2.85
CA GLN A 388 -10.86 -13.83 1.41
C GLN A 388 -11.42 -15.02 0.62
N GLN A 389 -11.23 -16.24 1.12
CA GLN A 389 -11.71 -17.46 0.47
C GLN A 389 -13.24 -17.53 0.44
N ILE A 390 -13.92 -17.14 1.52
CA ILE A 390 -15.40 -17.04 1.55
C ILE A 390 -15.90 -16.00 0.55
N LEU A 391 -15.23 -14.83 0.47
CA LEU A 391 -15.58 -13.82 -0.53
C LEU A 391 -15.40 -14.36 -1.96
N ALA A 392 -14.30 -15.06 -2.22
CA ALA A 392 -14.00 -15.61 -3.53
C ALA A 392 -14.98 -16.73 -3.95
N GLU A 393 -15.27 -17.67 -3.05
CA GLU A 393 -15.89 -18.96 -3.40
C GLU A 393 -17.38 -19.05 -3.05
N GLU A 394 -17.85 -18.31 -2.04
CA GLU A 394 -19.22 -18.46 -1.51
C GLU A 394 -20.12 -17.25 -1.79
N SER A 395 -19.55 -16.03 -1.80
CA SER A 395 -20.36 -14.81 -1.82
C SER A 395 -20.95 -14.44 -3.19
N GLY A 396 -20.39 -14.97 -4.27
CA GLY A 396 -20.79 -14.67 -5.66
C GLY A 396 -20.30 -13.32 -6.21
N VAL A 397 -19.57 -12.53 -5.42
CA VAL A 397 -19.13 -11.17 -5.80
C VAL A 397 -18.10 -11.16 -6.93
N ALA A 398 -17.38 -12.27 -7.13
CA ALA A 398 -16.43 -12.43 -8.23
C ALA A 398 -17.10 -12.75 -9.60
N ASN A 399 -18.41 -13.01 -9.63
CA ASN A 399 -19.11 -13.47 -10.84
C ASN A 399 -19.42 -12.34 -11.83
N THR A 400 -19.50 -11.09 -11.37
CA THR A 400 -19.82 -9.92 -12.18
C THR A 400 -18.77 -8.84 -12.01
N ILE A 401 -18.39 -8.18 -13.10
CA ILE A 401 -17.37 -7.13 -13.13
C ILE A 401 -17.99 -5.79 -12.78
N ASP A 402 -17.35 -5.06 -11.86
CA ASP A 402 -17.79 -3.74 -11.38
C ASP A 402 -19.33 -3.69 -11.17
N PRO A 403 -19.88 -4.55 -10.29
CA PRO A 403 -21.33 -4.71 -10.15
C PRO A 403 -22.03 -3.46 -9.61
N LEU A 404 -21.27 -2.48 -9.12
CA LEU A 404 -21.77 -1.18 -8.66
C LEU A 404 -21.69 -0.10 -9.74
N GLY A 405 -21.13 -0.39 -10.92
CA GLY A 405 -21.12 0.52 -12.06
C GLY A 405 -22.54 0.87 -12.50
N GLY A 406 -22.82 2.18 -12.58
CA GLY A 406 -24.15 2.74 -12.84
C GLY A 406 -24.95 3.08 -11.58
N SER A 407 -24.49 2.72 -10.38
CA SER A 407 -25.10 3.19 -9.13
C SER A 407 -24.92 4.71 -9.00
N PHE A 408 -26.03 5.46 -8.98
CA PHE A 408 -26.00 6.93 -8.90
C PHE A 408 -25.14 7.45 -7.75
N PHE A 409 -25.18 6.77 -6.59
CA PHE A 409 -24.37 7.14 -5.44
C PHE A 409 -22.89 6.90 -5.69
N VAL A 410 -22.50 5.71 -6.16
CA VAL A 410 -21.09 5.36 -6.37
C VAL A 410 -20.48 6.20 -7.49
N GLU A 411 -21.20 6.43 -8.58
CA GLU A 411 -20.71 7.29 -9.67
C GLU A 411 -20.53 8.75 -9.22
N ALA A 412 -21.49 9.30 -8.47
CA ALA A 412 -21.37 10.65 -7.94
C ALA A 412 -20.19 10.77 -6.95
N GLN A 413 -19.98 9.76 -6.10
CA GLN A 413 -18.84 9.73 -5.19
C GLN A 413 -17.51 9.58 -5.93
N THR A 414 -17.43 8.74 -6.97
CA THR A 414 -16.23 8.59 -7.81
C THR A 414 -15.87 9.93 -8.46
N ASN A 415 -16.85 10.65 -9.04
CA ASN A 415 -16.62 11.97 -9.63
C ASN A 415 -16.18 13.01 -8.59
N ARG A 416 -16.79 12.99 -7.39
CA ARG A 416 -16.43 13.91 -6.31
C ARG A 416 -14.99 13.71 -5.83
N ILE A 417 -14.62 12.45 -5.55
CA ILE A 417 -13.27 12.11 -5.10
C ILE A 417 -12.23 12.48 -6.17
N GLU A 418 -12.53 12.25 -7.46
CA GLU A 418 -11.65 12.69 -8.55
C GLU A 418 -11.46 14.21 -8.57
N ALA A 419 -12.55 14.98 -8.45
CA ALA A 419 -12.46 16.43 -8.41
C ALA A 419 -11.63 16.94 -7.22
N GLN A 420 -11.78 16.31 -6.05
CA GLN A 420 -10.97 16.62 -4.86
C GLN A 420 -9.49 16.27 -5.07
N ALA A 421 -9.18 15.14 -5.72
CA ALA A 421 -7.81 14.77 -6.01
C ALA A 421 -7.13 15.79 -6.94
N TYR A 422 -7.81 16.23 -8.00
CA TYR A 422 -7.31 17.29 -8.87
C TYR A 422 -7.13 18.65 -8.16
N ASP A 423 -7.96 18.95 -7.16
CA ASP A 423 -7.75 20.16 -6.35
C ASP A 423 -6.45 20.07 -5.54
N TYR A 424 -6.18 18.92 -4.92
CA TYR A 424 -4.91 18.67 -4.25
C TYR A 424 -3.71 18.71 -5.19
N PHE A 425 -3.82 18.15 -6.41
CA PHE A 425 -2.75 18.27 -7.41
C PHE A 425 -2.39 19.72 -7.67
N ARG A 426 -3.37 20.60 -7.88
CA ARG A 426 -3.11 22.04 -8.07
C ARG A 426 -2.41 22.65 -6.86
N ARG A 427 -2.87 22.35 -5.65
CA ARG A 427 -2.26 22.87 -4.41
C ARG A 427 -0.80 22.42 -4.26
N ILE A 428 -0.48 21.19 -4.63
CA ILE A 428 0.89 20.64 -4.59
C ILE A 428 1.76 21.32 -5.65
N GLU A 429 1.26 21.50 -6.87
CA GLU A 429 1.97 22.22 -7.94
C GLU A 429 2.21 23.70 -7.57
N ASP A 430 1.25 24.37 -6.92
CA ASP A 430 1.41 25.75 -6.42
C ASP A 430 2.52 25.87 -5.34
N LEU A 431 2.84 24.77 -4.66
CA LEU A 431 3.95 24.69 -3.70
C LEU A 431 5.30 24.38 -4.35
N GLY A 432 5.31 24.00 -5.64
CA GLY A 432 6.50 23.66 -6.42
C GLY A 432 6.69 22.16 -6.67
N GLY A 433 5.66 21.33 -6.44
CA GLY A 433 5.73 19.87 -6.60
C GLY A 433 5.87 19.12 -5.27
N VAL A 434 6.04 17.80 -5.36
CA VAL A 434 5.96 16.91 -4.18
C VAL A 434 7.09 17.18 -3.17
N LEU A 435 8.35 17.24 -3.60
CA LEU A 435 9.49 17.45 -2.70
C LEU A 435 9.38 18.80 -1.95
N PRO A 436 9.15 19.94 -2.63
CA PRO A 436 8.91 21.22 -1.93
C PRO A 436 7.69 21.20 -1.00
N ALA A 437 6.65 20.43 -1.31
CA ALA A 437 5.48 20.30 -0.43
C ALA A 437 5.80 19.46 0.83
N ILE A 438 6.65 18.43 0.73
CA ILE A 438 7.20 17.69 1.87
C ILE A 438 8.03 18.64 2.76
N ASP A 439 8.93 19.42 2.14
CA ASP A 439 9.77 20.39 2.85
C ASP A 439 9.00 21.55 3.46
N ARG A 440 7.71 21.72 3.15
CA ARG A 440 6.84 22.71 3.80
C ARG A 440 5.90 22.09 4.82
N GLY A 441 5.98 20.78 5.06
CA GLY A 441 5.10 20.05 5.97
C GLY A 441 3.64 20.02 5.52
N PHE A 442 3.37 20.24 4.23
CA PHE A 442 2.00 20.37 3.70
C PHE A 442 1.20 19.08 3.92
N PHE A 443 1.77 17.95 3.53
CA PHE A 443 1.10 16.66 3.63
C PHE A 443 0.85 16.26 5.09
N GLN A 444 1.86 16.39 5.95
CA GLN A 444 1.75 16.08 7.38
C GLN A 444 0.66 16.92 8.05
N SER A 445 0.57 18.21 7.70
CA SER A 445 -0.45 19.12 8.23
C SER A 445 -1.86 18.72 7.80
N GLU A 446 -2.05 18.44 6.51
CA GLU A 446 -3.34 18.00 5.96
C GLU A 446 -3.83 16.67 6.56
N ILE A 447 -2.90 15.73 6.78
CA ILE A 447 -3.19 14.44 7.43
C ILE A 447 -3.52 14.65 8.91
N SER A 448 -2.74 15.48 9.62
CA SER A 448 -2.94 15.76 11.04
C SER A 448 -4.29 16.43 11.30
N ASP A 449 -4.70 17.37 10.45
CA ASP A 449 -5.99 18.03 10.55
C ASP A 449 -7.16 17.06 10.34
N ALA A 450 -7.04 16.13 9.38
CA ALA A 450 -8.03 15.10 9.13
C ALA A 450 -8.11 14.09 10.30
N ALA A 451 -6.96 13.63 10.80
CA ALA A 451 -6.86 12.73 11.95
C ALA A 451 -7.47 13.36 13.21
N TYR A 452 -7.15 14.64 13.46
CA TYR A 452 -7.69 15.38 14.59
C TYR A 452 -9.21 15.51 14.51
N ARG A 453 -9.75 15.85 13.32
CA ARG A 453 -11.20 15.89 13.10
C ARG A 453 -11.85 14.55 13.39
N TYR A 454 -11.31 13.46 12.86
CA TYR A 454 -11.84 12.10 13.06
C TYR A 454 -11.84 11.72 14.55
N GLN A 455 -10.76 12.00 15.28
CA GLN A 455 -10.69 11.73 16.72
C GLN A 455 -11.72 12.56 17.50
N ARG A 456 -11.88 13.85 17.16
CA ARG A 456 -12.89 14.73 17.77
C ARG A 456 -14.31 14.21 17.54
N GLU A 457 -14.59 13.61 16.38
CA GLU A 457 -15.90 12.99 16.13
C GLU A 457 -16.17 11.77 17.03
N ILE A 458 -15.13 10.98 17.34
CA ILE A 458 -15.22 9.84 18.26
C ILE A 458 -15.42 10.34 19.69
N ASP A 459 -14.61 11.29 20.14
CA ASP A 459 -14.63 11.82 21.50
C ASP A 459 -15.96 12.54 21.82
N ASN A 460 -16.49 13.28 20.85
CA ASN A 460 -17.78 13.98 20.98
C ASN A 460 -18.98 13.05 20.74
N GLY A 461 -18.76 11.75 20.48
CA GLY A 461 -19.82 10.76 20.27
C GLY A 461 -20.60 10.90 18.95
N LEU A 462 -20.12 11.71 18.01
CA LEU A 462 -20.67 11.81 16.65
C LEU A 462 -20.45 10.52 15.86
N ARG A 463 -19.30 9.86 16.11
CA ARG A 463 -18.90 8.58 15.55
C ARG A 463 -18.89 7.51 16.64
N LYS A 464 -19.61 6.41 16.38
CA LYS A 464 -19.67 5.26 17.29
C LYS A 464 -18.67 4.20 16.84
N ILE A 465 -17.84 3.74 17.76
CA ILE A 465 -16.92 2.62 17.60
C ILE A 465 -17.37 1.52 18.57
N VAL A 466 -17.92 0.43 18.00
CA VAL A 466 -18.44 -0.72 18.76
C VAL A 466 -17.31 -1.39 19.56
N GLY A 467 -17.56 -1.65 20.84
CA GLY A 467 -16.56 -2.17 21.79
C GLY A 467 -15.70 -1.10 22.44
N VAL A 468 -15.66 0.13 21.89
CA VAL A 468 -14.80 1.22 22.38
C VAL A 468 -15.59 2.35 23.03
N ASN A 469 -16.46 3.07 22.30
CA ASN A 469 -17.32 4.12 22.87
C ASN A 469 -18.82 3.78 22.80
N ALA A 470 -19.16 2.61 22.24
CA ALA A 470 -20.52 2.09 22.16
C ALA A 470 -20.50 0.57 22.41
N HIS A 471 -21.51 0.06 23.13
CA HIS A 471 -21.67 -1.39 23.38
C HIS A 471 -20.44 -2.06 24.05
N GLN A 472 -19.77 -1.36 24.95
CA GLN A 472 -18.65 -1.89 25.75
C GLN A 472 -19.13 -3.06 26.63
N ASP A 473 -18.25 -4.04 26.84
CA ASP A 473 -18.40 -5.06 27.89
C ASP A 473 -17.16 -5.09 28.79
N LYS A 474 -17.22 -5.86 29.88
CA LYS A 474 -16.15 -5.93 30.90
C LYS A 474 -15.27 -7.18 30.77
N LYS A 475 -15.35 -7.89 29.63
CA LYS A 475 -14.59 -9.13 29.45
C LYS A 475 -13.14 -8.81 29.12
N GLY A 476 -12.23 -9.63 29.63
CA GLY A 476 -10.82 -9.58 29.23
C GLY A 476 -10.62 -10.10 27.81
N ILE A 477 -9.44 -9.84 27.25
CA ILE A 477 -9.02 -10.39 25.97
C ILE A 477 -8.76 -11.90 26.14
N THR A 478 -9.33 -12.72 25.26
CA THR A 478 -9.22 -14.20 25.34
C THR A 478 -8.60 -14.87 24.12
N ILE A 479 -8.27 -14.09 23.08
CA ILE A 479 -7.67 -14.63 21.86
C ILE A 479 -6.20 -15.01 22.08
N PRO A 480 -5.68 -16.02 21.37
CA PRO A 480 -4.24 -16.30 21.34
C PRO A 480 -3.46 -15.14 20.73
N ILE A 481 -2.30 -14.83 21.32
CA ILE A 481 -1.37 -13.81 20.82
C ILE A 481 -0.06 -14.49 20.42
N LEU A 482 0.60 -13.96 19.38
CA LEU A 482 1.90 -14.44 18.95
C LEU A 482 2.96 -14.13 20.02
N GLU A 483 3.74 -15.15 20.39
CA GLU A 483 4.91 -15.01 21.25
C GLU A 483 6.17 -15.29 20.44
N MET A 484 7.18 -14.42 20.57
CA MET A 484 8.48 -14.59 19.91
C MET A 484 9.38 -15.57 20.66
N ASP A 485 10.25 -16.29 19.96
CA ASP A 485 11.25 -17.13 20.63
C ASP A 485 12.22 -16.27 21.45
N PRO A 486 12.29 -16.45 22.79
CA PRO A 486 13.17 -15.66 23.65
C PRO A 486 14.66 -15.87 23.35
N LYS A 487 15.03 -16.92 22.60
CA LYS A 487 16.40 -17.19 22.14
C LYS A 487 16.67 -16.69 20.72
N GLY A 488 15.67 -16.15 20.02
CA GLY A 488 15.78 -15.69 18.64
C GLY A 488 16.86 -14.63 18.46
N TYR A 489 16.87 -13.61 19.33
CA TYR A 489 17.84 -12.51 19.29
C TYR A 489 19.28 -13.01 19.37
N LYS A 490 19.56 -13.88 20.36
CA LYS A 490 20.91 -14.43 20.53
C LYS A 490 21.37 -15.20 19.30
N ARG A 491 20.50 -16.03 18.70
CA ARG A 491 20.85 -16.76 17.47
C ARG A 491 21.11 -15.82 16.28
N GLN A 492 20.34 -14.75 16.15
CA GLN A 492 20.52 -13.76 15.10
C GLN A 492 21.89 -13.07 15.22
N VAL A 493 22.25 -12.63 16.42
CA VAL A 493 23.55 -11.98 16.70
C VAL A 493 24.71 -12.96 16.51
N ASP A 494 24.62 -14.17 17.07
CA ASP A 494 25.67 -15.19 16.94
C ASP A 494 25.92 -15.52 15.44
N ARG A 495 24.85 -15.58 14.61
CA ARG A 495 24.96 -15.78 13.15
C ARG A 495 25.65 -14.61 12.45
N LEU A 496 25.33 -13.38 12.84
CA LEU A 496 25.93 -12.18 12.27
C LEU A 496 27.42 -12.07 12.60
N GLU A 497 27.81 -12.44 13.82
CA GLU A 497 29.22 -12.54 14.22
C GLU A 497 29.97 -13.62 13.41
N GLU A 498 29.38 -14.81 13.26
CA GLU A 498 29.93 -15.88 12.43
C GLU A 498 30.10 -15.43 10.97
N LEU A 499 29.11 -14.74 10.40
CA LEU A 499 29.18 -14.19 9.05
C LEU A 499 30.39 -13.25 8.88
N ARG A 500 30.53 -12.27 9.79
CA ARG A 500 31.61 -11.28 9.70
C ARG A 500 32.99 -11.89 9.89
N THR A 501 33.11 -12.95 10.71
CA THR A 501 34.39 -13.65 10.96
C THR A 501 34.81 -14.61 9.85
N THR A 502 33.85 -15.16 9.09
CA THR A 502 34.13 -16.22 8.09
C THR A 502 34.14 -15.74 6.64
N ARG A 503 33.55 -14.58 6.33
CA ARG A 503 33.56 -14.00 4.98
C ARG A 503 34.93 -13.45 4.56
N ASP A 504 35.10 -13.18 3.28
CA ASP A 504 36.29 -12.50 2.74
C ASP A 504 36.21 -10.99 2.98
N SER A 505 36.77 -10.54 4.11
CA SER A 505 36.80 -9.11 4.49
C SER A 505 37.52 -8.23 3.48
N GLY A 506 38.52 -8.75 2.76
CA GLY A 506 39.23 -8.00 1.72
C GLY A 506 38.32 -7.72 0.53
N ARG A 507 37.56 -8.73 0.08
CA ARG A 507 36.56 -8.57 -0.97
C ARG A 507 35.43 -7.62 -0.55
N VAL A 508 34.91 -7.76 0.68
CA VAL A 508 33.86 -6.87 1.20
C VAL A 508 34.31 -5.41 1.15
N GLY A 509 35.51 -5.10 1.66
CA GLY A 509 36.05 -3.74 1.63
C GLY A 509 36.17 -3.17 0.21
N GLN A 510 36.60 -3.99 -0.76
CA GLN A 510 36.68 -3.58 -2.17
C GLN A 510 35.31 -3.34 -2.80
N CYS A 511 34.30 -4.17 -2.50
CA CYS A 511 32.94 -3.97 -2.99
C CYS A 511 32.30 -2.71 -2.40
N LEU A 512 32.49 -2.47 -1.10
CA LEU A 512 31.99 -1.28 -0.40
C LEU A 512 32.63 0.01 -0.92
N ASP A 513 33.94 0.00 -1.21
CA ASP A 513 34.60 1.18 -1.81
C ASP A 513 34.11 1.48 -3.23
N ARG A 514 33.86 0.44 -4.05
CA ARG A 514 33.23 0.63 -5.37
C ARG A 514 31.82 1.18 -5.26
N LEU A 515 31.03 0.70 -4.30
CA LEU A 515 29.70 1.25 -4.02
C LEU A 515 29.78 2.73 -3.64
N ARG A 516 30.73 3.11 -2.77
CA ARG A 516 30.97 4.51 -2.40
C ARG A 516 31.20 5.38 -3.63
N ILE A 517 32.10 4.96 -4.52
CA ILE A 517 32.42 5.67 -5.77
C ILE A 517 31.19 5.78 -6.68
N ALA A 518 30.39 4.72 -6.79
CA ALA A 518 29.16 4.74 -7.57
C ALA A 518 28.14 5.73 -7.01
N CYS A 519 27.97 5.77 -5.68
CA CYS A 519 27.11 6.74 -5.00
C CYS A 519 27.57 8.20 -5.17
N GLU A 520 28.87 8.45 -5.32
CA GLU A 520 29.43 9.79 -5.61
C GLU A 520 29.21 10.22 -7.07
N GLY A 521 28.92 9.25 -7.95
CA GLY A 521 28.77 9.45 -9.38
C GLY A 521 27.32 9.54 -9.86
N SER A 522 27.11 9.18 -11.12
CA SER A 522 25.79 9.07 -11.78
C SER A 522 25.50 7.65 -12.28
N GLU A 523 26.35 6.69 -11.91
CA GLU A 523 26.15 5.28 -12.24
C GLU A 523 24.96 4.72 -11.47
N ASN A 524 24.23 3.78 -12.07
CA ASN A 524 23.21 3.04 -11.36
C ASN A 524 23.85 2.19 -10.25
N VAL A 525 23.38 2.31 -9.01
CA VAL A 525 24.02 1.65 -7.86
C VAL A 525 23.67 0.16 -7.72
N MET A 526 22.62 -0.35 -8.37
CA MET A 526 22.14 -1.73 -8.19
C MET A 526 23.18 -2.81 -8.49
N PRO A 527 23.97 -2.74 -9.58
CA PRO A 527 25.05 -3.70 -9.81
C PRO A 527 26.09 -3.73 -8.69
N HIS A 528 26.42 -2.56 -8.12
CA HIS A 528 27.39 -2.44 -7.04
C HIS A 528 26.83 -2.97 -5.71
N LEU A 529 25.54 -2.74 -5.45
CA LEU A 529 24.81 -3.34 -4.33
C LEU A 529 24.80 -4.88 -4.40
N LEU A 530 24.55 -5.45 -5.59
CA LEU A 530 24.60 -6.89 -5.80
C LEU A 530 25.99 -7.48 -5.51
N GLU A 531 27.06 -6.82 -5.96
CA GLU A 531 28.42 -7.27 -5.66
C GLU A 531 28.77 -7.19 -4.17
N ALA A 532 28.32 -6.12 -3.48
CA ALA A 532 28.48 -6.00 -2.03
C ALA A 532 27.73 -7.12 -1.29
N VAL A 533 26.47 -7.36 -1.66
CA VAL A 533 25.63 -8.41 -1.11
C VAL A 533 26.21 -9.82 -1.37
N HIS A 534 26.71 -10.09 -2.58
CA HIS A 534 27.38 -11.37 -2.91
C HIS A 534 28.66 -11.60 -2.12
N SER A 535 29.35 -10.52 -1.72
CA SER A 535 30.49 -10.59 -0.80
C SER A 535 30.10 -10.78 0.66
N TYR A 536 28.80 -10.85 0.97
CA TYR A 536 28.24 -10.90 2.32
C TYR A 536 28.55 -9.64 3.16
N ALA A 537 28.60 -8.46 2.53
CA ALA A 537 28.47 -7.19 3.24
C ALA A 537 27.11 -7.15 3.97
N THR A 538 27.08 -6.57 5.16
CA THR A 538 25.83 -6.47 5.94
C THR A 538 25.00 -5.26 5.49
N LEU A 539 23.73 -5.24 5.87
CA LEU A 539 22.83 -4.11 5.66
C LEU A 539 23.44 -2.83 6.27
N GLY A 540 23.86 -2.91 7.54
CA GLY A 540 24.45 -1.78 8.26
C GLY A 540 25.74 -1.26 7.61
N GLU A 541 26.60 -2.13 7.09
CA GLU A 541 27.84 -1.73 6.41
C GLU A 541 27.56 -1.01 5.09
N ILE A 542 26.63 -1.54 4.29
CA ILE A 542 26.22 -0.93 3.02
C ILE A 542 25.58 0.44 3.29
N VAL A 543 24.66 0.51 4.25
CA VAL A 543 24.00 1.77 4.63
C VAL A 543 25.00 2.77 5.19
N SER A 544 26.00 2.34 5.97
CA SER A 544 27.04 3.23 6.51
C SER A 544 27.82 3.93 5.39
N VAL A 545 28.23 3.20 4.35
CA VAL A 545 28.92 3.78 3.19
C VAL A 545 28.02 4.78 2.46
N MET A 546 26.74 4.43 2.26
CA MET A 546 25.80 5.33 1.60
C MET A 546 25.53 6.60 2.43
N LYS A 547 25.50 6.49 3.76
CA LYS A 547 25.36 7.66 4.67
C LYS A 547 26.54 8.62 4.57
N GLU A 548 27.76 8.13 4.32
CA GLU A 548 28.94 8.99 4.13
C GLU A 548 28.80 9.88 2.89
N VAL A 549 28.11 9.40 1.84
CA VAL A 549 27.94 10.13 0.58
C VAL A 549 26.66 10.97 0.56
N PHE A 550 25.53 10.37 0.94
CA PHE A 550 24.20 10.99 0.84
C PHE A 550 23.79 11.78 2.08
N GLY A 551 24.46 11.57 3.21
CA GLY A 551 24.05 12.11 4.50
C GLY A 551 22.87 11.35 5.11
N VAL A 552 22.30 11.92 6.16
CA VAL A 552 21.16 11.37 6.91
C VAL A 552 20.05 12.42 6.96
N TYR A 553 18.80 11.99 6.78
CA TYR A 553 17.65 12.88 6.91
C TYR A 553 17.17 12.96 8.35
N GLU A 554 16.85 14.18 8.78
CA GLU A 554 16.09 14.46 9.99
C GLU A 554 14.88 15.30 9.60
N GLU A 555 13.68 14.88 10.01
CA GLU A 555 12.46 15.62 9.72
C GLU A 555 12.53 17.00 10.41
N PRO A 556 12.32 18.11 9.68
CA PRO A 556 12.33 19.42 10.31
C PRO A 556 11.17 19.56 11.29
N THR A 557 11.43 20.18 12.44
CA THR A 557 10.39 20.51 13.40
C THR A 557 9.60 21.73 12.93
N TRP A 558 8.46 21.48 12.30
CA TRP A 558 7.47 22.52 11.98
C TRP A 558 6.69 22.87 13.26
N VAL A 559 6.93 24.07 13.82
CA VAL A 559 6.27 24.57 15.04
C VAL A 559 5.01 25.36 14.70
#